data_AF-A0A261BNL1-F1
#
_entry.id   AF-A0A261BNL1-F1
#
_cell.length_a   1.000
_cell.length_b   1.000
_cell.length_c   1.000
_cell.angle_alpha   90.00
_cell.angle_beta   90.00
_cell.angle_gamma   90.00
#
_symmetry.space_group_name_H-M   'P 1'
#
loop_
_entity.id
_entity.type
_entity.pdbx_description
1 polymer ?
#
loop_
_entity_poly.entity_id
_entity_poly.type
_entity_poly.pdbx_seq_one_letter_code
_entity_poly.pdbx_strand_id
1 'polypeptide(L)'
;MLKSVNLFPDCSHSLWGAVGNAERILELADRFLLPTVKFPLDFFLANSDMNRYDKVRIGDKYEMKQVFDQGVSEFTEDDRFFYMSTAQKYCSLSDKAKVAILSRILRLKPYDYEKLLEYADRFMLQGAKPHIELVLIASNTSSLSKIWIGAKYGLDDLLDNGMFLAKTEGWTLKEVIRLGDFNKLPETTQLKITIKMINYW
;
A
#
# COMPACT_ATOMS: atom_id res chain seq x y z
N MET A 1 41.88 -29.73 23.53
CA MET A 1 40.89 -30.03 22.47
C MET A 1 39.53 -30.22 23.11
N LEU A 2 38.72 -29.17 23.17
CA LEU A 2 37.32 -29.27 23.62
C LEU A 2 36.46 -29.64 22.40
N LYS A 3 35.82 -30.81 22.43
CA LYS A 3 34.76 -31.17 21.49
C LYS A 3 33.52 -30.38 21.90
N SER A 4 33.06 -29.48 21.03
CA SER A 4 31.79 -28.78 21.17
C SER A 4 30.65 -29.80 21.07
N VAL A 5 29.83 -29.87 22.12
CA VAL A 5 28.55 -30.59 22.12
C VAL A 5 27.57 -29.79 21.27
N ASN A 6 27.19 -30.32 20.11
CA ASN A 6 26.10 -29.78 19.31
C ASN A 6 24.77 -30.04 20.03
N LEU A 7 24.15 -28.96 20.53
CA LEU A 7 22.92 -29.00 21.34
C LEU A 7 21.63 -28.85 20.52
N PHE A 8 21.68 -28.80 19.19
CA PHE A 8 20.48 -28.74 18.34
C PHE A 8 20.69 -29.54 17.05
N PRO A 9 20.05 -30.72 16.90
CA PRO A 9 20.10 -31.49 15.66
C PRO A 9 19.16 -30.88 14.62
N ASP A 10 19.58 -30.97 13.35
CA ASP A 10 18.88 -30.51 12.16
C ASP A 10 17.37 -30.80 12.19
N CYS A 11 16.56 -29.74 12.08
CA CYS A 11 15.10 -29.79 12.11
C CYS A 11 14.48 -29.09 10.89
N SER A 12 14.93 -29.41 9.68
CA SER A 12 14.32 -28.89 8.44
C SER A 12 12.96 -29.52 8.11
N HIS A 13 12.50 -30.52 8.86
CA HIS A 13 11.23 -31.22 8.62
C HIS A 13 10.11 -30.93 9.66
N SER A 14 10.34 -30.03 10.64
CA SER A 14 9.40 -29.73 11.75
C SER A 14 8.69 -28.37 11.68
N LEU A 15 9.05 -27.51 10.73
CA LEU A 15 8.61 -26.11 10.65
C LEU A 15 7.09 -25.94 10.43
N TRP A 16 6.43 -26.87 9.76
CA TRP A 16 4.97 -26.83 9.56
C TRP A 16 4.17 -26.98 10.88
N GLY A 17 4.70 -27.73 11.85
CA GLY A 17 4.07 -27.86 13.18
C GLY A 17 4.30 -26.64 14.07
N ALA A 18 5.43 -25.94 13.90
CA ALA A 18 5.82 -24.80 14.73
C ALA A 18 4.88 -23.58 14.55
N VAL A 19 4.43 -23.32 13.32
CA VAL A 19 3.52 -22.20 13.03
C VAL A 19 2.13 -22.40 13.66
N GLY A 20 1.53 -23.58 13.50
CA GLY A 20 0.26 -23.91 14.14
C GLY A 20 0.33 -23.93 15.67
N ASN A 21 1.48 -24.29 16.22
CA ASN A 21 1.73 -24.23 17.66
C ASN A 21 1.93 -22.78 18.15
N ALA A 22 2.57 -21.91 17.38
CA ALA A 22 2.82 -20.52 17.77
C ALA A 22 1.53 -19.74 17.99
N GLU A 23 0.53 -19.86 17.10
CA GLU A 23 -0.74 -19.16 17.27
C GLU A 23 -1.53 -19.67 18.49
N ARG A 24 -1.53 -20.99 18.76
CA ARG A 24 -2.13 -21.54 19.98
C ARG A 24 -1.43 -21.06 21.24
N ILE A 25 -0.10 -20.92 21.21
CA ILE A 25 0.66 -20.37 22.33
C ILE A 25 0.27 -18.90 22.55
N LEU A 26 0.08 -18.11 21.49
CA LEU A 26 -0.38 -16.73 21.59
C LEU A 26 -1.79 -16.62 22.17
N GLU A 27 -2.72 -17.50 21.75
CA GLU A 27 -4.08 -17.56 22.32
C GLU A 27 -4.06 -17.86 23.83
N LEU A 28 -3.22 -18.80 24.26
CA LEU A 28 -3.04 -19.11 25.67
C LEU A 28 -2.38 -17.96 26.41
N ALA A 29 -1.35 -17.34 25.83
CA ALA A 29 -0.65 -16.22 26.44
C ALA A 29 -1.59 -15.03 26.69
N ASP A 30 -2.45 -14.69 25.72
CA ASP A 30 -3.46 -13.64 25.91
C ASP A 30 -4.50 -14.05 26.98
N ARG A 31 -4.98 -15.30 26.94
CA ARG A 31 -5.95 -15.81 27.92
C ARG A 31 -5.41 -15.82 29.35
N PHE A 32 -4.12 -16.09 29.54
CA PHE A 32 -3.46 -16.14 30.84
C PHE A 32 -2.69 -14.86 31.19
N LEU A 33 -2.79 -13.80 30.38
CA LEU A 33 -2.12 -12.51 30.58
C LEU A 33 -0.59 -12.64 30.73
N LEU A 34 0.03 -13.39 29.81
CA LEU A 34 1.48 -13.66 29.75
C LEU A 34 2.14 -12.90 28.59
N PRO A 35 2.23 -11.55 28.64
CA PRO A 35 2.75 -10.75 27.52
C PRO A 35 4.21 -11.04 27.20
N THR A 36 4.99 -11.55 28.17
CA THR A 36 6.41 -11.90 27.99
C THR A 36 6.63 -12.94 26.89
N VAL A 37 5.63 -13.77 26.58
CA VAL A 37 5.70 -14.79 25.53
C VAL A 37 5.63 -14.16 24.13
N LYS A 38 5.04 -12.97 24.00
CA LYS A 38 4.87 -12.31 22.70
C LYS A 38 6.21 -11.93 22.07
N PHE A 39 7.15 -11.39 22.85
CA PHE A 39 8.43 -10.92 22.33
C PHE A 39 9.26 -12.00 21.61
N PRO A 40 9.58 -13.17 22.21
CA PRO A 40 10.33 -14.21 21.52
C PRO A 40 9.56 -14.81 20.33
N LEU A 41 8.23 -14.88 20.41
CA LEU A 41 7.41 -15.34 19.29
C LEU A 41 7.36 -14.34 18.14
N ASP A 42 7.36 -13.03 18.43
CA ASP A 42 7.37 -11.98 17.42
C ASP A 42 8.62 -12.09 16.55
N PHE A 43 9.77 -12.23 17.21
CA PHE A 43 11.03 -12.47 16.53
C PHE A 43 11.06 -13.79 15.75
N PHE A 44 10.62 -14.89 16.36
CA PHE A 44 10.62 -16.21 15.73
C PHE A 44 9.73 -16.24 14.48
N LEU A 45 8.51 -15.72 14.57
CA LEU A 45 7.56 -15.72 13.47
C LEU A 45 8.00 -14.80 12.33
N ALA A 46 8.58 -13.63 12.64
CA ALA A 46 9.13 -12.73 11.63
C ALA A 46 10.16 -13.44 10.75
N ASN A 47 11.06 -14.22 11.35
CA ASN A 47 12.14 -14.92 10.66
C ASN A 47 11.76 -16.32 10.12
N SER A 48 10.50 -16.74 10.25
CA SER A 48 10.04 -18.04 9.77
C SER A 48 9.63 -18.01 8.29
N ASP A 49 9.49 -19.18 7.67
CA ASP A 49 8.93 -19.36 6.32
C ASP A 49 7.39 -19.19 6.25
N MET A 50 6.78 -18.63 7.29
CA MET A 50 5.36 -18.30 7.31
C MET A 50 5.03 -17.35 6.15
N ASN A 51 3.89 -17.59 5.50
CA ASN A 51 3.44 -16.72 4.42
C ASN A 51 3.22 -15.28 4.92
N ARG A 52 3.66 -14.28 4.15
CA ARG A 52 3.46 -12.84 4.40
C ARG A 52 2.05 -12.45 4.85
N TYR A 53 0.99 -13.01 4.28
CA TYR A 53 -0.39 -12.73 4.70
C TYR A 53 -0.67 -13.22 6.12
N ASP A 54 -0.15 -14.39 6.48
CA ASP A 54 -0.32 -14.96 7.82
C ASP A 54 0.54 -14.19 8.84
N LYS A 55 1.75 -13.74 8.45
CA LYS A 55 2.58 -12.84 9.26
C LYS A 55 1.85 -11.53 9.57
N VAL A 56 1.27 -10.87 8.56
CA VAL A 56 0.48 -9.64 8.75
C VAL A 56 -0.75 -9.89 9.63
N ARG A 57 -1.49 -10.98 9.38
CA ARG A 57 -2.68 -11.33 10.16
C ARG A 57 -2.37 -11.54 11.64
N ILE A 58 -1.35 -12.33 11.95
CA ILE A 58 -0.95 -12.62 13.33
C ILE A 58 -0.38 -11.37 13.98
N GLY A 59 0.49 -10.65 13.28
CA GLY A 59 1.08 -9.40 13.75
C GLY A 59 0.05 -8.36 14.13
N ASP A 60 -1.01 -8.21 13.33
CA ASP A 60 -2.08 -7.27 13.63
C ASP A 60 -3.01 -7.76 14.74
N LYS A 61 -3.39 -9.05 14.74
CA LYS A 61 -4.29 -9.65 15.74
C LYS A 61 -3.73 -9.58 17.16
N TYR A 62 -2.42 -9.82 17.33
CA TYR A 62 -1.78 -9.94 18.64
C TYR A 62 -0.90 -8.73 19.00
N GLU A 63 -0.92 -7.67 18.18
CA GLU A 63 -0.12 -6.45 18.34
C GLU A 63 1.40 -6.69 18.33
N MET A 64 1.84 -7.62 17.48
CA MET A 64 3.22 -8.07 17.35
C MET A 64 3.88 -7.35 16.17
N LYS A 65 4.65 -6.31 16.50
CA LYS A 65 5.16 -5.34 15.53
C LYS A 65 6.17 -5.95 14.56
N GLN A 66 7.06 -6.82 15.03
CA GLN A 66 8.17 -7.29 14.20
C GLN A 66 7.69 -8.22 13.07
N VAL A 67 6.83 -9.18 13.38
CA VAL A 67 6.22 -10.09 12.41
C VAL A 67 5.28 -9.34 11.47
N PHE A 68 4.57 -8.32 11.97
CA PHE A 68 3.76 -7.43 11.13
C PHE A 68 4.62 -6.69 10.11
N ASP A 69 5.64 -5.96 10.59
CA ASP A 69 6.54 -5.17 9.74
C ASP A 69 7.26 -6.06 8.71
N GLN A 70 7.71 -7.24 9.14
CA GLN A 70 8.37 -8.21 8.26
C GLN A 70 7.40 -8.75 7.21
N GLY A 71 6.19 -9.14 7.59
CA GLY A 71 5.15 -9.58 6.66
C GLY A 71 4.79 -8.51 5.64
N VAL A 72 4.69 -7.24 6.06
CA VAL A 72 4.49 -6.12 5.12
C VAL A 72 5.70 -5.95 4.21
N SER A 73 6.93 -6.10 4.71
CA SER A 73 8.15 -5.89 3.91
C SER A 73 8.32 -6.87 2.75
N GLU A 74 7.76 -8.08 2.91
CA GLU A 74 7.81 -9.19 1.94
C GLU A 74 6.88 -8.99 0.73
N PHE A 75 6.00 -7.98 0.77
CA PHE A 75 5.27 -7.57 -0.43
C PHE A 75 6.22 -6.83 -1.39
N THR A 76 6.26 -7.32 -2.62
CA THR A 76 7.14 -6.80 -3.67
C THR A 76 6.36 -6.14 -4.79
N GLU A 77 7.08 -5.63 -5.79
CA GLU A 77 6.51 -5.06 -7.01
C GLU A 77 5.66 -6.04 -7.85
N ASP A 78 5.89 -7.34 -7.68
CA ASP A 78 5.17 -8.41 -8.39
C ASP A 78 3.83 -8.74 -7.73
N ASP A 79 3.64 -8.32 -6.49
CA ASP A 79 2.36 -8.35 -5.77
C ASP A 79 1.42 -7.29 -6.36
N ARG A 80 0.97 -7.56 -7.57
CA ARG A 80 0.03 -6.74 -8.30
C ARG A 80 -1.28 -6.67 -7.51
N PHE A 81 -1.71 -5.46 -7.18
CA PHE A 81 -2.96 -5.15 -6.47
C PHE A 81 -4.17 -5.98 -6.94
N PHE A 82 -4.28 -6.27 -8.24
CA PHE A 82 -5.39 -7.05 -8.81
C PHE A 82 -5.48 -8.46 -8.22
N TYR A 83 -4.36 -9.16 -8.08
CA TYR A 83 -4.33 -10.51 -7.54
C TYR A 83 -4.49 -10.52 -6.02
N MET A 84 -4.10 -9.44 -5.36
CA MET A 84 -4.28 -9.28 -3.92
C MET A 84 -5.74 -9.04 -3.56
N SER A 85 -6.43 -8.17 -4.31
CA SER A 85 -7.84 -7.82 -4.07
C SER A 85 -8.82 -8.98 -4.24
N THR A 86 -8.41 -10.01 -5.00
CA THR A 86 -9.16 -11.25 -5.20
C THR A 86 -8.70 -12.38 -4.28
N ALA A 87 -7.57 -12.21 -3.57
CA ALA A 87 -7.08 -13.20 -2.64
C ALA A 87 -7.91 -13.17 -1.35
N GLN A 88 -8.56 -14.30 -1.03
CA GLN A 88 -9.38 -14.45 0.18
C GLN A 88 -8.63 -14.03 1.46
N LYS A 89 -7.33 -14.35 1.55
CA LYS A 89 -6.48 -13.97 2.69
C LYS A 89 -6.36 -12.46 2.87
N TYR A 90 -6.27 -11.68 1.79
CA TYR A 90 -6.21 -10.22 1.85
C TYR A 90 -7.55 -9.62 2.30
N CYS A 91 -8.66 -10.15 1.76
CA CYS A 91 -10.01 -9.69 2.13
C CYS A 91 -10.29 -9.85 3.62
N SER A 92 -9.76 -10.91 4.25
CA SER A 92 -9.88 -11.18 5.68
C SER A 92 -9.00 -10.32 6.61
N LEU A 93 -8.13 -9.48 6.07
CA LEU A 93 -7.30 -8.57 6.88
C LEU A 93 -8.10 -7.38 7.39
N SER A 94 -7.65 -6.79 8.50
CA SER A 94 -8.16 -5.52 9.00
C SER A 94 -7.85 -4.37 8.02
N ASP A 95 -8.57 -3.25 8.16
CA ASP A 95 -8.32 -2.06 7.33
C ASP A 95 -6.93 -1.48 7.58
N LYS A 96 -6.45 -1.49 8.83
CA LYS A 96 -5.09 -1.07 9.19
C LYS A 96 -4.03 -1.91 8.45
N ALA A 97 -4.19 -3.23 8.45
CA ALA A 97 -3.30 -4.14 7.75
C ALA A 97 -3.34 -3.92 6.23
N LYS A 98 -4.53 -3.75 5.65
CA LYS A 98 -4.71 -3.42 4.23
C LYS A 98 -3.99 -2.11 3.88
N VAL A 99 -4.18 -1.05 4.67
CA VAL A 99 -3.51 0.25 4.45
C VAL A 99 -1.99 0.11 4.51
N ALA A 100 -1.44 -0.65 5.47
CA ALA A 100 0.01 -0.85 5.57
C ALA A 100 0.59 -1.56 4.34
N ILE A 101 -0.08 -2.61 3.87
CA ILE A 101 0.30 -3.34 2.65
C ILE A 101 0.21 -2.44 1.42
N LEU A 102 -0.91 -1.72 1.24
CA LEU A 102 -1.09 -0.80 0.13
C LEU A 102 0.03 0.27 0.15
N SER A 103 0.29 0.87 1.31
CA SER A 103 1.35 1.87 1.49
C SER A 103 2.73 1.36 1.08
N ARG A 104 3.06 0.10 1.41
CA ARG A 104 4.31 -0.55 1.01
C ARG A 104 4.41 -0.68 -0.51
N ILE A 105 3.38 -1.23 -1.15
CA ILE A 105 3.38 -1.44 -2.60
C ILE A 105 3.51 -0.12 -3.35
N LEU A 106 2.92 0.95 -2.81
CA LEU A 106 3.02 2.29 -3.39
C LEU A 106 4.39 2.93 -3.30
N ARG A 107 5.12 2.66 -2.22
CA ARG A 107 6.52 3.06 -2.15
C ARG A 107 7.38 2.33 -3.17
N LEU A 108 7.00 1.10 -3.55
CA LEU A 108 7.71 0.31 -4.55
C LEU A 108 7.33 0.70 -5.98
N LYS A 109 6.05 1.06 -6.22
CA LYS A 109 5.55 1.52 -7.53
C LYS A 109 4.88 2.89 -7.41
N PRO A 110 5.66 3.97 -7.29
CA PRO A 110 5.11 5.33 -7.21
C PRO A 110 4.39 5.78 -8.49
N TYR A 111 4.51 5.01 -9.58
CA TYR A 111 3.95 5.32 -10.90
C TYR A 111 2.60 4.65 -11.21
N ASP A 112 2.04 3.81 -10.32
CA ASP A 112 0.75 3.10 -10.55
C ASP A 112 -0.43 3.75 -9.79
N TYR A 113 -0.43 5.08 -9.75
CA TYR A 113 -1.44 5.87 -9.02
C TYR A 113 -2.84 5.85 -9.67
N GLU A 114 -2.94 5.59 -10.98
CA GLU A 114 -4.26 5.50 -11.62
C GLU A 114 -5.03 4.28 -11.11
N LYS A 115 -4.33 3.16 -10.97
CA LYS A 115 -4.92 1.91 -10.51
C LYS A 115 -5.31 1.99 -9.04
N LEU A 116 -4.52 2.69 -8.23
CA LEU A 116 -4.91 3.03 -6.86
C LEU A 116 -6.18 3.83 -6.77
N LEU A 117 -6.30 4.86 -7.60
CA LEU A 117 -7.46 5.74 -7.56
C LEU A 117 -8.71 4.99 -8.04
N GLU A 118 -8.55 4.12 -9.05
CA GLU A 118 -9.57 3.15 -9.43
C GLU A 118 -9.99 2.28 -8.23
N TYR A 119 -9.05 1.81 -7.41
CA TYR A 119 -9.36 1.02 -6.21
C TYR A 119 -9.99 1.83 -5.07
N ALA A 120 -9.52 3.06 -4.84
CA ALA A 120 -10.13 3.95 -3.85
C ALA A 120 -11.61 4.17 -4.17
N ASP A 121 -11.93 4.36 -5.46
CA ASP A 121 -13.30 4.47 -5.95
C ASP A 121 -14.07 3.14 -5.87
N ARG A 122 -13.45 2.03 -6.29
CA ARG A 122 -14.10 0.71 -6.35
C ARG A 122 -14.38 0.09 -4.99
N PHE A 123 -13.54 0.36 -3.97
CA PHE A 123 -13.66 -0.22 -2.63
C PHE A 123 -14.21 0.75 -1.59
N MET A 124 -14.76 1.90 -2.02
CA MET A 124 -15.30 2.95 -1.13
C MET A 124 -14.31 3.43 -0.07
N LEU A 125 -13.01 3.41 -0.36
CA LEU A 125 -11.98 4.02 0.47
C LEU A 125 -11.90 5.51 0.14
N GLN A 126 -13.02 6.25 0.21
CA GLN A 126 -13.01 7.69 -0.03
C GLN A 126 -12.00 8.41 0.87
N GLY A 127 -11.81 7.92 2.10
CA GLY A 127 -10.79 8.44 3.02
C GLY A 127 -9.34 8.26 2.55
N ALA A 128 -9.06 7.39 1.57
CA ALA A 128 -7.72 7.21 1.03
C ALA A 128 -7.36 8.25 -0.05
N LYS A 129 -8.35 8.84 -0.73
CA LYS A 129 -8.12 9.81 -1.82
C LYS A 129 -7.29 11.02 -1.38
N PRO A 130 -7.59 11.69 -0.23
CA PRO A 130 -6.77 12.81 0.24
C PRO A 130 -5.31 12.42 0.49
N HIS A 131 -5.05 11.20 0.98
CA HIS A 131 -3.69 10.73 1.22
C HIS A 131 -2.94 10.45 -0.09
N ILE A 132 -3.61 9.86 -1.08
CA ILE A 132 -3.04 9.62 -2.42
C ILE A 132 -2.75 10.96 -3.11
N GLU A 133 -3.67 11.91 -2.99
CA GLU A 133 -3.54 13.28 -3.49
C GLU A 133 -2.30 13.99 -2.93
N LEU A 134 -2.11 13.96 -1.60
CA LEU A 134 -0.91 14.54 -0.96
C LEU A 134 0.40 13.91 -1.46
N VAL A 135 0.42 12.58 -1.63
CA VAL A 135 1.59 11.87 -2.14
C VAL A 135 1.89 12.27 -3.59
N LEU A 136 0.85 12.41 -4.43
CA LEU A 136 0.99 12.85 -5.82
C LEU A 136 1.39 14.32 -5.95
N ILE A 137 0.96 15.18 -5.04
CA ILE A 137 1.40 16.58 -5.00
C ILE A 137 2.91 16.63 -4.71
N ALA A 138 3.39 15.85 -3.74
CA ALA A 138 4.78 15.79 -3.33
C ALA A 138 5.69 15.01 -4.30
N SER A 139 5.13 14.25 -5.24
CA SER A 139 5.91 13.46 -6.20
C SER A 139 6.48 14.31 -7.33
N ASN A 140 7.54 13.79 -7.97
CA ASN A 140 8.13 14.35 -9.19
C ASN A 140 7.31 14.00 -10.46
N THR A 141 6.00 13.85 -10.32
CA THR A 141 5.07 13.59 -11.44
C THR A 141 4.94 14.85 -12.29
N SER A 142 4.86 14.71 -13.61
CA SER A 142 4.74 15.87 -14.51
C SER A 142 3.49 16.71 -14.21
N SER A 143 3.57 18.02 -14.43
CA SER A 143 2.45 18.96 -14.27
C SER A 143 1.19 18.50 -15.01
N LEU A 144 1.34 18.07 -16.26
CA LEU A 144 0.28 17.51 -17.10
C LEU A 144 -0.33 16.24 -16.50
N SER A 145 0.51 15.29 -16.06
CA SER A 145 0.02 14.08 -15.42
C SER A 145 -0.80 14.41 -14.17
N LYS A 146 -0.35 15.36 -13.33
CA LYS A 146 -1.11 15.81 -12.15
C LYS A 146 -2.48 16.38 -12.53
N ILE A 147 -2.55 17.22 -13.58
CA ILE A 147 -3.81 17.76 -14.12
C ILE A 147 -4.75 16.62 -14.53
N TRP A 148 -4.25 15.64 -15.30
CA TRP A 148 -5.07 14.55 -15.82
C TRP A 148 -5.61 13.64 -14.72
N ILE A 149 -4.75 13.25 -13.78
CA ILE A 149 -5.14 12.40 -12.66
C ILE A 149 -6.15 13.14 -11.77
N GLY A 150 -5.86 14.39 -11.43
CA GLY A 150 -6.72 15.18 -10.55
C GLY A 150 -8.10 15.40 -11.16
N ALA A 151 -8.16 15.71 -12.45
CA ALA A 151 -9.42 15.89 -13.16
C ALA A 151 -10.19 14.56 -13.31
N LYS A 152 -9.52 13.45 -13.62
CA LYS A 152 -10.13 12.13 -13.82
C LYS A 152 -10.74 11.55 -12.54
N TYR A 153 -10.05 11.70 -11.40
CA TYR A 153 -10.46 11.07 -10.13
C TYR A 153 -11.07 12.03 -9.10
N GLY A 154 -11.23 13.30 -9.46
CA GLY A 154 -11.82 14.33 -8.60
C GLY A 154 -10.90 14.73 -7.44
N LEU A 155 -9.58 14.75 -7.67
CA LEU A 155 -8.57 15.23 -6.71
C LEU A 155 -8.27 16.70 -7.04
N ASP A 156 -8.99 17.61 -6.38
CA ASP A 156 -8.99 19.04 -6.72
C ASP A 156 -7.68 19.76 -6.35
N ASP A 157 -7.03 19.38 -5.24
CA ASP A 157 -5.75 19.97 -4.83
C ASP A 157 -4.63 19.50 -5.77
N LEU A 158 -4.67 18.24 -6.22
CA LEU A 158 -3.73 17.73 -7.22
C LEU A 158 -3.91 18.43 -8.56
N LEU A 159 -5.17 18.64 -8.97
CA LEU A 159 -5.52 19.37 -10.19
C LEU A 159 -4.96 20.80 -10.13
N ASP A 160 -5.18 21.51 -9.03
CA ASP A 160 -4.71 22.89 -8.85
C ASP A 160 -3.18 22.98 -8.78
N ASN A 161 -2.54 22.00 -8.12
CA ASN A 161 -1.09 21.89 -8.11
C ASN A 161 -0.52 21.69 -9.53
N GLY A 162 -1.12 20.79 -10.31
CA GLY A 162 -0.72 20.56 -11.69
C GLY A 162 -0.88 21.80 -12.58
N MET A 163 -1.99 22.54 -12.43
CA MET A 163 -2.24 23.79 -13.15
C MET A 163 -1.22 24.88 -12.80
N PHE A 164 -0.91 25.03 -11.52
CA PHE A 164 0.10 25.96 -11.04
C PHE A 164 1.47 25.64 -11.66
N LEU A 165 1.89 24.38 -11.62
CA LEU A 165 3.16 23.94 -12.19
C LEU A 165 3.20 24.16 -13.71
N ALA A 166 2.14 23.79 -14.43
CA ALA A 166 2.06 23.97 -15.87
C ALA A 166 2.20 25.45 -16.27
N LYS A 167 1.59 26.36 -15.49
CA LYS A 167 1.77 27.82 -15.68
C LYS A 167 3.22 28.24 -15.48
N THR A 168 3.86 27.78 -14.41
CA THR A 168 5.26 28.13 -14.11
C THR A 168 6.24 27.56 -15.14
N GLU A 169 5.90 26.42 -15.74
CA GLU A 169 6.66 25.77 -16.82
C GLU A 169 6.41 26.42 -18.20
N GLY A 170 5.45 27.34 -18.30
CA GLY A 170 5.17 28.11 -19.52
C GLY A 170 4.24 27.42 -20.52
N TRP A 171 3.50 26.38 -20.10
CA TRP A 171 2.50 25.74 -20.96
C TRP A 171 1.39 26.71 -21.32
N THR A 172 0.79 26.52 -22.51
CA THR A 172 -0.40 27.24 -22.99
C THR A 172 -1.64 26.32 -23.03
N LEU A 173 -2.84 26.92 -23.00
CA LEU A 173 -4.12 26.20 -22.97
C LEU A 173 -4.26 25.37 -24.25
N LYS A 174 -3.79 25.93 -25.37
CA LYS A 174 -3.75 25.23 -26.65
C LYS A 174 -2.85 24.01 -26.60
N GLU A 175 -1.70 24.07 -25.92
CA GLU A 175 -0.80 22.93 -25.79
C GLU A 175 -1.40 21.85 -24.89
N VAL A 176 -2.01 22.24 -23.77
CA VAL A 176 -2.68 21.32 -22.84
C VAL A 176 -3.87 20.60 -23.52
N ILE A 177 -4.69 21.33 -24.28
CA ILE A 177 -5.83 20.76 -25.03
C ILE A 177 -5.38 19.89 -26.21
N ARG A 178 -4.27 20.22 -26.88
CA ARG A 178 -3.78 19.47 -28.05
C ARG A 178 -3.19 18.10 -27.70
N LEU A 179 -2.95 17.82 -26.43
CA LEU A 179 -2.45 16.53 -26.00
C LEU A 179 -3.51 15.45 -26.24
N GLY A 180 -3.09 14.33 -26.82
CA GLY A 180 -3.98 13.24 -27.19
C GLY A 180 -4.78 12.65 -26.01
N ASP A 181 -4.33 12.88 -24.78
CA ASP A 181 -4.99 12.40 -23.56
C ASP A 181 -6.17 13.29 -23.13
N PHE A 182 -6.18 14.60 -23.47
CA PHE A 182 -7.30 15.49 -23.16
C PHE A 182 -8.59 15.02 -23.82
N ASN A 183 -8.52 14.64 -25.09
CA ASN A 183 -9.66 14.15 -25.86
C ASN A 183 -10.17 12.77 -25.40
N LYS A 184 -9.41 12.05 -24.57
CA LYS A 184 -9.82 10.75 -23.99
C LYS A 184 -10.60 10.92 -22.68
N LEU A 185 -10.61 12.12 -22.10
CA LEU A 185 -11.32 12.40 -20.85
C LEU A 185 -12.83 12.58 -21.12
N PRO A 186 -13.70 12.27 -20.15
CA PRO A 186 -15.12 12.63 -20.24
C PRO A 186 -15.30 14.14 -20.45
N GLU A 187 -16.36 14.54 -21.16
CA GLU A 187 -16.65 15.95 -21.46
C GLU A 187 -16.75 16.82 -20.20
N THR A 188 -17.29 16.28 -19.11
CA THR A 188 -17.37 16.97 -17.81
C THR A 188 -15.99 17.29 -17.24
N THR A 189 -15.05 16.36 -17.39
CA THR A 189 -13.65 16.51 -16.97
C THR A 189 -12.93 17.54 -17.84
N GLN A 190 -13.11 17.46 -19.17
CA GLN A 190 -12.56 18.44 -20.12
C GLN A 190 -13.06 19.86 -19.82
N LEU A 191 -14.36 20.00 -19.53
CA LEU A 191 -14.97 21.28 -19.18
C LEU A 191 -14.40 21.83 -17.87
N LYS A 192 -14.26 20.98 -16.84
CA LYS A 192 -13.68 21.38 -15.55
C LYS A 192 -12.25 21.91 -15.71
N ILE A 193 -11.42 21.20 -16.49
CA ILE A 193 -10.06 21.64 -16.82
C ILE A 193 -10.09 23.00 -17.54
N THR A 194 -10.89 23.10 -18.60
CA THR A 194 -10.95 24.31 -19.43
C THR A 194 -11.38 25.53 -18.62
N ILE A 195 -12.43 25.40 -17.79
CA ILE A 195 -12.91 26.47 -16.91
C ILE A 195 -11.83 26.87 -15.90
N LYS A 196 -11.20 25.89 -15.22
CA LYS A 196 -10.13 26.17 -14.26
C LYS A 196 -8.97 26.90 -14.93
N MET A 197 -8.55 26.49 -16.13
CA MET A 197 -7.46 27.15 -16.84
C MET A 197 -7.80 28.58 -17.30
N ILE A 198 -9.04 28.83 -17.73
CA ILE A 198 -9.50 30.20 -18.05
C ILE A 198 -9.47 31.11 -16.82
N ASN A 199 -9.78 30.58 -15.64
CA ASN A 199 -9.79 31.38 -14.40
C ASN A 199 -8.40 31.56 -13.78
N TYR A 200 -7.45 30.65 -14.07
CA TYR A 200 -6.10 30.68 -13.51
C TYR A 200 -5.11 31.53 -14.31
N TRP A 201 -5.43 31.86 -15.56
CA TRP A 201 -4.58 32.60 -16.49
C TRP A 201 -5.25 33.88 -16.98
#